data_AF-A0A812P2N5-F1
#
_entry.id   AF-A0A812P2N5-F1
#
_cell.length_a   1.000
_cell.length_b   1.000
_cell.length_c   1.000
_cell.angle_alpha   90.00
_cell.angle_beta   90.00
_cell.angle_gamma   90.00
#
_symmetry.space_group_name_H-M   'P 1'
#
loop_
_entity.id
_entity.type
_entity.pdbx_description
1 polymer ?
#
loop_
_entity_poly.entity_id
_entity_poly.type
_entity_poly.pdbx_seq_one_letter_code
_entity_poly.pdbx_strand_id
1 'polypeptide(L)'
;EDSITDGAELSPVATGRTGATSEYGYSIQALRDSCAQNDTRWRQFNDAVRTTISHMSPGFTVGQLNDVILPLCGQFFPNRAKPAPQPVFSSVPVQQALGAMKHSLDRLRQHRSEVGGRRSLRVWQSWKDYRASCKHLRKASLQARKQRIYDLIDQAAQACTRDQMSEVYRVMHKLAPRQRRERVSVRSQDGHFLDDKAQFESILQYFKGAFDSPETFQSPVVSTILELSTDELATAIAQFKTTLLKSLQHAGVSPELQYILLELHQQCQYELTHLKRRGTFRLGRGVRQGCAVSPLLYSLFTVWLLAELGNTTDVSWAQRQVTCFADDSHLAWRVEKLSDLDFVCRSLRAVFRLLRASGMTINSDKSSLVLGLRGNSARRTCLYQACVRSTLLYGLHAVGVSGVMIDQLEATDAKYLRGIARSPAHLTHETTVALRRRLRICSPTEALCQLLKRRILRSQQEAAVCDMRRTLLLIE
;
A
#
# COMPACT_ATOMS: atom_id res chain seq x y z
N GLU A 1 27.20 18.99 -4.65
CA GLU A 1 25.89 19.46 -4.19
C GLU A 1 24.94 18.28 -4.17
N ASP A 2 24.95 17.59 -3.03
CA ASP A 2 24.23 16.34 -2.82
C ASP A 2 22.73 16.60 -2.64
N SER A 3 21.94 16.21 -3.64
CA SER A 3 20.48 16.27 -3.60
C SER A 3 19.93 15.11 -2.77
N ILE A 4 19.71 15.36 -1.49
CA ILE A 4 18.99 14.47 -0.58
C ILE A 4 17.52 14.43 -1.01
N THR A 5 17.08 13.27 -1.50
CA THR A 5 15.67 12.96 -1.81
C THR A 5 15.03 12.29 -0.59
N ASP A 6 14.37 13.07 0.27
CA ASP A 6 13.68 12.53 1.45
C ASP A 6 12.16 12.62 1.28
N GLY A 7 11.53 11.46 1.16
CA GLY A 7 10.12 11.30 1.53
C GLY A 7 10.00 11.12 3.04
N ALA A 8 8.86 11.44 3.65
CA ALA A 8 8.62 11.09 5.05
C ALA A 8 8.73 9.56 5.22
N GLU A 9 9.68 9.11 6.04
CA GLU A 9 9.83 7.70 6.36
C GLU A 9 9.24 7.43 7.74
N LEU A 10 8.20 6.58 7.76
CA LEU A 10 7.64 6.03 8.98
C LEU A 10 8.38 4.72 9.28
N SER A 11 9.25 4.73 10.28
CA SER A 11 9.92 3.52 10.74
C SER A 11 9.46 3.21 12.15
N PRO A 12 8.91 2.01 12.41
CA PRO A 12 8.68 1.62 13.78
C PRO A 12 10.03 1.45 14.47
N VAL A 13 10.23 2.16 15.58
CA VAL A 13 11.26 1.89 16.57
C VAL A 13 10.98 0.49 17.08
N ALA A 14 11.60 -0.51 16.44
CA ALA A 14 12.07 -1.61 17.23
C ALA A 14 12.96 -0.98 18.30
N THR A 15 12.88 -1.43 19.54
CA THR A 15 14.08 -1.47 20.38
C THR A 15 15.24 -1.92 19.48
N GLY A 16 16.07 -0.98 19.00
CA GLY A 16 17.11 -1.21 17.98
C GLY A 16 16.83 -0.86 16.50
N ARG A 17 15.99 0.13 16.14
CA ARG A 17 16.04 0.77 14.80
C ARG A 17 16.14 2.28 14.89
N THR A 18 17.28 2.77 15.36
CA THR A 18 17.79 4.10 14.98
C THR A 18 18.26 4.04 13.52
N GLY A 19 18.19 5.15 12.79
CA GLY A 19 18.58 5.30 11.39
C GLY A 19 20.09 5.15 11.08
N ALA A 20 20.77 4.24 11.75
CA ALA A 20 22.03 3.66 11.31
C ALA A 20 21.76 2.21 10.89
N THR A 21 22.55 1.66 9.98
CA THR A 21 22.64 0.22 9.73
C THR A 21 22.36 -0.59 10.99
N SER A 22 21.25 -1.35 11.03
CA SER A 22 20.90 -2.37 12.04
C SER A 22 22.01 -2.55 13.08
N GLU A 23 21.88 -1.96 14.27
CA GLU A 23 22.93 -1.91 15.29
C GLU A 23 23.52 -3.29 15.63
N TYR A 24 22.73 -4.36 15.42
CA TYR A 24 23.11 -5.76 15.67
C TYR A 24 23.42 -6.57 14.39
N GLY A 25 23.41 -5.93 13.22
CA GLY A 25 23.88 -6.43 11.94
C GLY A 25 23.71 -7.93 11.64
N TYR A 26 22.52 -8.54 11.79
CA TYR A 26 22.32 -9.97 11.59
C TYR A 26 21.43 -10.33 10.38
N SER A 27 21.65 -11.54 9.83
CA SER A 27 20.90 -12.10 8.70
C SER A 27 19.75 -12.97 9.20
N ILE A 28 18.52 -12.45 9.09
CA ILE A 28 17.29 -13.21 9.43
C ILE A 28 17.11 -14.46 8.58
N GLN A 29 17.59 -14.46 7.33
CA GLN A 29 17.52 -15.64 6.47
C GLN A 29 18.45 -16.73 6.99
N ALA A 30 19.69 -16.39 7.33
CA ALA A 30 20.65 -17.36 7.87
C ALA A 30 20.18 -17.95 9.20
N LEU A 31 19.57 -17.13 10.07
CA LEU A 31 18.94 -17.58 11.31
C LEU A 31 17.81 -18.59 11.04
N ARG A 32 16.91 -18.29 10.09
CA ARG A 32 15.80 -19.18 9.73
C ARG A 32 16.27 -20.49 9.13
N ASP A 33 17.24 -20.44 8.22
CA ASP A 33 17.77 -21.62 7.54
C ASP A 33 18.47 -22.54 8.55
N SER A 34 19.29 -21.97 9.43
CA SER A 34 19.99 -22.67 10.52
C SER A 34 19.03 -23.28 11.54
N CYS A 35 17.96 -22.56 11.89
CA CYS A 35 16.87 -23.08 12.74
C CYS A 35 16.13 -24.25 12.08
N ALA A 36 15.79 -24.14 10.79
CA ALA A 36 15.08 -25.19 10.07
C ALA A 36 15.94 -26.45 9.89
N GLN A 37 17.25 -26.29 9.72
CA GLN A 37 18.21 -27.39 9.56
C GLN A 37 18.71 -27.93 10.90
N ASN A 38 18.40 -27.26 12.02
CA ASN A 38 18.89 -27.57 13.37
C ASN A 38 20.42 -27.81 13.41
N ASP A 39 21.15 -26.93 12.72
CA ASP A 39 22.60 -27.07 12.57
C ASP A 39 23.35 -26.79 13.89
N THR A 40 24.65 -27.07 13.91
CA THR A 40 25.49 -26.87 15.09
C THR A 40 25.49 -25.41 15.57
N ARG A 41 25.37 -24.47 14.63
CA ARG A 41 25.36 -23.03 14.92
C ARG A 41 24.07 -22.62 15.63
N TRP A 42 22.92 -23.14 15.19
CA TRP A 42 21.63 -22.94 15.85
C TRP A 42 21.65 -23.49 17.27
N ARG A 43 22.19 -24.70 17.48
CA ARG A 43 22.30 -25.29 18.82
C ARG A 43 23.16 -24.44 19.76
N GLN A 44 24.34 -24.02 19.31
CA GLN A 44 25.22 -23.13 20.09
C GLN A 44 24.56 -21.79 20.41
N PHE A 45 23.82 -21.21 19.46
CA PHE A 45 23.04 -20.00 19.69
C PHE A 45 21.95 -20.23 20.75
N ASN A 46 21.21 -21.33 20.66
CA ASN A 46 20.11 -21.64 21.57
C ASN A 46 20.61 -21.91 23.00
N ASP A 47 21.75 -22.60 23.14
CA ASP A 47 22.41 -22.84 24.42
C ASP A 47 22.91 -21.52 25.04
N ALA A 48 23.52 -20.64 24.24
CA ALA A 48 23.94 -19.32 24.71
C ALA A 48 22.74 -18.48 25.21
N VAL A 49 21.63 -18.45 24.46
CA VAL A 49 20.41 -17.75 24.86
C VAL A 49 19.84 -18.32 26.16
N ARG A 50 19.77 -19.65 26.30
CA ARG A 50 19.26 -20.30 27.53
C ARG A 50 20.11 -19.95 28.75
N THR A 51 21.43 -20.01 28.62
CA THR A 51 22.35 -19.63 29.70
C THR A 51 22.14 -18.18 30.10
N THR A 52 22.06 -17.25 29.14
CA THR A 52 21.89 -15.83 29.49
C THR A 52 20.53 -15.54 30.12
N ILE A 53 19.44 -16.14 29.63
CA ILE A 53 18.11 -15.99 30.22
C ILE A 53 18.06 -16.56 31.64
N SER A 54 18.76 -17.66 31.92
CA SER A 54 18.80 -18.28 33.25
C SER A 54 19.43 -17.38 34.34
N HIS A 55 20.25 -16.42 33.94
CA HIS A 55 20.87 -15.43 34.83
C HIS A 55 20.04 -14.14 34.98
N MET A 56 18.90 -14.02 34.28
CA MET A 56 18.03 -12.85 34.39
C MET A 56 17.03 -13.00 35.54
N SER A 57 16.73 -11.89 36.22
CA SER A 57 15.71 -11.87 37.27
C SER A 57 14.30 -12.16 36.70
N PRO A 58 13.45 -12.89 37.43
CA PRO A 58 12.08 -13.15 37.00
C PRO A 58 11.28 -11.85 36.85
N GLY A 59 10.48 -11.74 35.78
CA GLY A 59 9.68 -10.55 35.46
C GLY A 59 10.31 -9.60 34.42
N PHE A 60 11.26 -10.08 33.61
CA PHE A 60 11.87 -9.29 32.54
C PHE A 60 10.86 -8.91 31.44
N THR A 61 11.04 -7.70 30.88
CA THR A 61 10.26 -7.18 29.74
C THR A 61 10.82 -7.70 28.42
N VAL A 62 10.01 -7.62 27.35
CA VAL A 62 10.46 -7.99 26.01
C VAL A 62 11.61 -7.11 25.51
N GLY A 63 11.65 -5.83 25.93
CA GLY A 63 12.78 -4.94 25.68
C GLY A 63 14.08 -5.49 26.25
N GLN A 64 14.09 -5.87 27.53
CA GLN A 64 15.26 -6.44 28.19
C GLN A 64 15.71 -7.77 27.56
N LEU A 65 14.77 -8.56 27.06
CA LEU A 65 15.08 -9.79 26.32
C LEU A 65 15.75 -9.48 24.97
N ASN A 66 15.29 -8.44 24.27
CA ASN A 66 15.91 -8.00 23.01
C ASN A 66 17.35 -7.50 23.21
N ASP A 67 17.61 -6.77 24.30
CA ASP A 67 18.95 -6.26 24.62
C ASP A 67 19.99 -7.39 24.79
N VAL A 68 19.52 -8.59 25.17
CA VAL A 68 20.35 -9.79 25.31
C VAL A 68 20.42 -10.62 24.04
N ILE A 69 19.29 -10.87 23.37
CA ILE A 69 19.21 -11.79 22.23
C ILE A 69 19.77 -11.15 20.95
N LEU A 70 19.53 -9.86 20.70
CA LEU A 70 19.96 -9.21 19.46
C LEU A 70 21.49 -9.21 19.28
N PRO A 71 22.33 -8.94 20.30
CA PRO A 71 23.78 -9.12 20.22
C PRO A 71 24.20 -10.54 19.84
N LEU A 72 23.56 -11.56 20.45
CA LEU A 72 23.83 -12.97 20.13
C LEU A 72 23.47 -13.28 18.67
N CYS A 73 22.35 -12.74 18.17
CA CYS A 73 22.01 -12.86 16.76
C CYS A 73 23.09 -12.26 15.85
N GLY A 74 23.65 -11.10 16.20
CA GLY A 74 24.77 -10.48 15.48
C GLY A 74 26.05 -11.33 15.49
N GLN A 75 26.37 -11.95 16.63
CA GLN A 75 27.54 -12.80 16.80
C GLN A 75 27.45 -14.09 15.96
N PHE A 76 26.31 -14.80 16.05
CA PHE A 76 26.15 -16.10 15.38
C PHE A 76 25.72 -15.96 13.91
N PHE A 77 24.98 -14.92 13.55
CA PHE A 77 24.39 -14.74 12.22
C PHE A 77 24.71 -13.39 11.58
N PRO A 78 25.99 -13.01 11.41
CA PRO A 78 26.34 -11.69 10.89
C PRO A 78 25.81 -11.46 9.47
N ASN A 79 25.39 -10.22 9.18
CA ASN A 79 25.03 -9.77 7.85
C ASN A 79 26.29 -9.75 6.97
N ARG A 80 26.40 -10.74 6.08
CA ARG A 80 27.41 -10.68 5.03
C ARG A 80 27.00 -9.58 4.04
N ALA A 81 27.89 -8.62 3.83
CA ALA A 81 27.70 -7.59 2.80
C ALA A 81 27.43 -8.29 1.46
N LYS A 82 26.31 -7.94 0.82
CA LYS A 82 26.05 -8.42 -0.54
C LYS A 82 27.14 -7.82 -1.45
N PRO A 83 27.77 -8.63 -2.33
CA PRO A 83 28.69 -8.08 -3.32
C PRO A 83 27.95 -7.00 -4.12
N ALA A 84 28.60 -5.85 -4.33
CA ALA A 84 28.01 -4.74 -5.06
C ALA A 84 27.50 -5.24 -6.42
N PRO A 85 26.30 -4.82 -6.86
CA PRO A 85 25.79 -5.23 -8.16
C PRO A 85 26.81 -4.84 -9.23
N GLN A 86 27.23 -5.82 -10.04
CA GLN A 86 28.26 -5.57 -11.03
C GLN A 86 27.78 -4.48 -12.02
N PRO A 87 28.53 -3.37 -12.17
CA PRO A 87 28.17 -2.30 -13.08
C PRO A 87 28.19 -2.81 -14.52
N VAL A 88 27.32 -2.28 -15.39
CA VAL A 88 27.22 -2.71 -16.81
C VAL A 88 28.56 -2.69 -17.54
N PHE A 89 29.48 -1.83 -17.08
CA PHE A 89 30.84 -1.71 -17.58
C PHE A 89 31.74 -2.92 -17.30
N SER A 90 31.35 -3.86 -16.43
CA SER A 90 32.13 -5.07 -16.13
C SER A 90 31.93 -6.21 -17.13
N SER A 91 31.03 -6.07 -18.11
CA SER A 91 30.83 -7.09 -19.13
C SER A 91 32.09 -7.25 -19.99
N VAL A 92 32.48 -8.50 -20.26
CA VAL A 92 33.70 -8.85 -21.02
C VAL A 92 33.80 -8.08 -22.36
N PRO A 93 32.74 -7.97 -23.17
CA PRO A 93 32.80 -7.21 -24.44
C PRO A 93 33.03 -5.71 -24.25
N VAL A 94 32.48 -5.12 -23.18
CA VAL A 94 32.64 -3.69 -22.88
C VAL A 94 34.05 -3.41 -22.34
N GLN A 95 34.61 -4.31 -21.52
CA GLN A 95 35.99 -4.22 -21.04
C GLN A 95 37.01 -4.31 -22.18
N GLN A 96 36.82 -5.25 -23.11
CA GLN A 96 37.66 -5.38 -24.31
C GLN A 96 37.58 -4.13 -25.20
N ALA A 97 36.38 -3.61 -25.45
CA ALA A 97 36.19 -2.38 -26.22
C ALA A 97 36.79 -1.14 -25.54
N LEU A 98 36.74 -1.09 -24.21
CA LEU A 98 37.32 -0.01 -23.40
C LEU A 98 38.86 -0.08 -23.41
N GLY A 99 39.44 -1.28 -23.35
CA GLY A 99 40.87 -1.50 -23.54
C GLY A 99 41.35 -1.05 -24.92
N ALA A 100 40.66 -1.46 -25.98
CA ALA A 100 40.97 -1.06 -27.36
C ALA A 100 40.89 0.48 -27.54
N MET A 101 39.89 1.12 -26.93
CA MET A 101 39.77 2.58 -26.93
C MET A 101 40.95 3.25 -26.22
N LYS A 102 41.35 2.77 -25.05
CA LYS A 102 42.52 3.30 -24.31
C LYS A 102 43.80 3.18 -25.12
N HIS A 103 44.08 2.00 -25.67
CA HIS A 103 45.25 1.80 -26.54
C HIS A 103 45.26 2.72 -27.77
N SER A 104 44.11 2.96 -28.40
CA SER A 104 44.03 3.91 -29.53
C SER A 104 44.22 5.38 -29.10
N LEU A 105 43.81 5.74 -27.88
CA LEU A 105 44.02 7.07 -27.31
C LEU A 105 45.49 7.31 -26.95
N ASP A 106 46.15 6.32 -26.34
CA ASP A 106 47.56 6.41 -25.97
C ASP A 106 48.46 6.51 -27.20
N ARG A 107 48.15 5.75 -28.25
CA ARG A 107 48.82 5.87 -29.56
C ARG A 107 48.64 7.26 -30.20
N LEU A 108 47.43 7.82 -30.12
CA LEU A 108 47.15 9.19 -30.59
C LEU A 108 47.94 10.23 -29.79
N ARG A 109 48.11 10.04 -28.48
CA ARG A 109 48.93 10.90 -27.62
C ARG A 109 50.41 10.81 -27.99
N GLN A 110 50.93 9.60 -28.19
CA GLN A 110 52.32 9.35 -28.61
C GLN A 110 52.65 10.01 -29.97
N HIS A 111 51.83 9.82 -30.99
CA HIS A 111 52.05 10.45 -32.30
C HIS A 111 51.83 11.98 -32.28
N ARG A 112 51.08 12.51 -31.30
CA ARG A 112 51.00 13.96 -31.07
C ARG A 112 52.29 14.53 -30.48
N SER A 113 53.04 13.76 -29.69
CA SER A 113 54.33 14.17 -29.12
C SER A 113 55.53 14.00 -30.07
N GLU A 114 55.41 13.22 -31.14
CA GLU A 114 56.48 13.02 -32.13
C GLU A 114 56.75 14.26 -33.01
N VAL A 115 58.02 14.48 -33.38
CA VAL A 115 58.48 15.57 -34.26
C VAL A 115 59.00 14.99 -35.58
N GLY A 116 58.43 15.39 -36.72
CA GLY A 116 58.88 14.93 -38.05
C GLY A 116 57.88 15.16 -39.20
N GLY A 117 58.36 15.13 -40.45
CA GLY A 117 57.62 15.56 -41.66
C GLY A 117 56.37 14.74 -42.05
N ARG A 118 56.13 13.57 -41.45
CA ARG A 118 54.92 12.73 -41.68
C ARG A 118 53.97 12.67 -40.47
N ARG A 119 54.07 13.63 -39.54
CA ARG A 119 53.29 13.68 -38.29
C ARG A 119 51.78 13.83 -38.52
N SER A 120 51.37 14.74 -39.40
CA SER A 120 49.95 15.03 -39.67
C SER A 120 49.17 13.80 -40.13
N LEU A 121 49.77 12.99 -41.01
CA LEU A 121 49.17 11.76 -41.54
C LEU A 121 49.03 10.66 -40.49
N ARG A 122 50.06 10.45 -39.65
CA ARG A 122 50.02 9.46 -38.55
C ARG A 122 49.04 9.84 -37.45
N VAL A 123 48.97 11.13 -37.11
CA VAL A 123 47.99 11.66 -36.15
C VAL A 123 46.57 11.51 -36.69
N TRP A 124 46.35 11.78 -37.99
CA TRP A 124 45.03 11.59 -38.61
C TRP A 124 44.60 10.12 -38.62
N GLN A 125 45.49 9.19 -38.98
CA GLN A 125 45.22 7.76 -38.96
C GLN A 125 44.90 7.26 -37.54
N SER A 126 45.68 7.69 -36.55
CA SER A 126 45.44 7.34 -35.14
C SER A 126 44.15 7.95 -34.59
N TRP A 127 43.77 9.15 -35.05
CA TRP A 127 42.49 9.77 -34.70
C TRP A 127 41.31 9.02 -35.31
N LYS A 128 41.45 8.53 -36.55
CA LYS A 128 40.44 7.69 -37.22
C LYS A 128 40.24 6.39 -36.44
N ASP A 129 41.33 5.74 -36.02
CA ASP A 129 41.30 4.52 -35.22
C ASP A 129 40.65 4.75 -33.84
N TYR A 130 41.01 5.84 -33.15
CA TYR A 130 40.37 6.22 -31.89
C TYR A 130 38.87 6.45 -32.04
N ARG A 131 38.45 7.16 -33.10
CA ARG A 131 37.03 7.41 -33.38
C ARG A 131 36.27 6.11 -33.69
N ALA A 132 36.90 5.16 -34.38
CA ALA A 132 36.32 3.84 -34.63
C ALA A 132 36.16 3.04 -33.32
N SER A 133 37.17 3.04 -32.45
CA SER A 133 37.12 2.40 -31.13
C SER A 133 36.05 3.00 -30.22
N CYS A 134 35.86 4.33 -30.23
CA CYS A 134 34.76 4.98 -29.50
C CYS A 134 33.38 4.56 -30.01
N LYS A 135 33.20 4.43 -31.34
CA LYS A 135 31.95 3.91 -31.92
C LYS A 135 31.71 2.46 -31.51
N HIS A 136 32.76 1.63 -31.51
CA HIS A 136 32.67 0.24 -31.09
C HIS A 136 32.28 0.11 -29.61
N LEU A 137 32.92 0.89 -28.72
CA LEU A 137 32.57 0.93 -27.28
C LEU A 137 31.11 1.34 -27.04
N ARG A 138 30.60 2.34 -27.79
CA ARG A 138 29.19 2.74 -27.71
C ARG A 138 28.25 1.59 -28.11
N LYS A 139 28.55 0.90 -29.22
CA LYS A 139 27.76 -0.27 -29.66
C LYS A 139 27.80 -1.41 -28.64
N ALA A 140 28.99 -1.78 -28.16
CA ALA A 140 29.17 -2.82 -27.15
C ALA A 140 28.42 -2.50 -25.84
N SER A 141 28.45 -1.24 -25.40
CA SER A 141 27.73 -0.79 -24.21
C SER A 141 26.21 -0.86 -24.38
N LEU A 142 25.69 -0.50 -25.55
CA LEU A 142 24.26 -0.61 -25.85
C LEU A 142 23.81 -2.07 -25.89
N GLN A 143 24.60 -2.94 -26.52
CA GLN A 143 24.30 -4.37 -26.60
C GLN A 143 24.34 -5.04 -25.22
N ALA A 144 25.31 -4.70 -24.37
CA ALA A 144 25.38 -5.19 -22.99
C ALA A 144 24.18 -4.74 -22.13
N ARG A 145 23.70 -3.50 -22.31
CA ARG A 145 22.48 -3.02 -21.64
C ARG A 145 21.24 -3.80 -22.11
N LYS A 146 21.13 -4.03 -23.42
CA LYS A 146 20.03 -4.79 -24.01
C LYS A 146 20.03 -6.23 -23.49
N GLN A 147 21.19 -6.89 -23.47
CA GLN A 147 21.34 -8.26 -22.98
C GLN A 147 20.93 -8.38 -21.51
N ARG A 148 21.41 -7.46 -20.65
CA ARG A 148 21.04 -7.44 -19.23
C ARG A 148 19.53 -7.33 -18.99
N ILE A 149 18.81 -6.61 -19.85
CA ILE A 149 17.35 -6.51 -19.76
C ILE A 149 16.70 -7.86 -20.11
N TYR A 150 17.16 -8.54 -21.17
CA TYR A 150 16.67 -9.87 -21.52
C TYR A 150 16.99 -10.90 -20.43
N ASP A 151 18.20 -10.90 -19.88
CA ASP A 151 18.58 -11.81 -18.81
C ASP A 151 17.69 -11.65 -17.57
N LEU A 152 17.29 -10.40 -17.25
CA LEU A 152 16.34 -10.12 -16.17
C LEU A 152 14.92 -10.60 -16.52
N ILE A 153 14.46 -10.44 -17.76
CA ILE A 153 13.16 -10.95 -18.19
C ILE A 153 13.13 -12.49 -18.09
N ASP A 154 14.19 -13.17 -18.50
CA ASP A 154 14.31 -14.62 -18.40
C ASP A 154 14.34 -15.09 -16.94
N GLN A 155 15.03 -14.37 -16.04
CA GLN A 155 15.00 -14.63 -14.60
C GLN A 155 13.58 -14.50 -14.02
N ALA A 156 12.83 -13.46 -14.42
CA ALA A 156 11.45 -13.30 -13.99
C ALA A 156 10.55 -14.43 -14.52
N ALA A 157 10.72 -14.85 -15.78
CA ALA A 157 9.98 -15.95 -16.37
C ALA A 157 10.24 -17.28 -15.63
N GLN A 158 11.51 -17.59 -15.33
CA GLN A 158 11.87 -18.78 -14.57
C GLN A 158 11.32 -18.78 -13.15
N ALA A 159 11.33 -17.63 -12.45
CA ALA A 159 10.74 -17.49 -11.12
C ALA A 159 9.20 -17.64 -11.15
N CYS A 160 8.55 -17.19 -12.22
CA CYS A 160 7.12 -17.36 -12.44
C CYS A 160 6.75 -18.84 -12.60
N THR A 161 7.53 -19.61 -13.38
CA THR A 161 7.32 -21.05 -13.55
C THR A 161 7.46 -21.84 -12.25
N ARG A 162 8.24 -21.33 -11.28
CA ARG A 162 8.45 -21.94 -9.95
C ARG A 162 7.46 -21.44 -8.88
N ASP A 163 6.45 -20.66 -9.27
CA ASP A 163 5.47 -20.02 -8.37
C ASP A 163 6.10 -19.12 -7.27
N GLN A 164 7.29 -18.59 -7.52
CA GLN A 164 8.02 -17.74 -6.58
C GLN A 164 7.75 -16.26 -6.86
N MET A 165 6.50 -15.83 -6.64
CA MET A 165 6.06 -14.46 -6.95
C MET A 165 6.92 -13.37 -6.27
N SER A 166 7.47 -13.62 -5.08
CA SER A 166 8.36 -12.68 -4.38
C SER A 166 9.68 -12.40 -5.15
N GLU A 167 10.19 -13.39 -5.87
CA GLU A 167 11.38 -13.25 -6.72
C GLU A 167 11.05 -12.53 -8.03
N VAL A 168 9.88 -12.81 -8.62
CA VAL A 168 9.34 -12.07 -9.77
C VAL A 168 9.25 -10.57 -9.46
N TYR A 169 8.66 -10.20 -8.31
CA TYR A 169 8.57 -8.79 -7.89
C TYR A 169 9.94 -8.15 -7.68
N ARG A 170 10.92 -8.89 -7.13
CA ARG A 170 12.31 -8.40 -6.98
C ARG A 170 12.97 -8.13 -8.33
N VAL A 171 12.76 -9.00 -9.31
CA VAL A 171 13.31 -8.84 -10.66
C VAL A 171 12.61 -7.69 -11.39
N MET A 172 11.29 -7.57 -11.28
CA MET A 172 10.53 -6.43 -11.79
C MET A 172 11.04 -5.09 -11.23
N HIS A 173 11.35 -5.02 -9.93
CA HIS A 173 11.93 -3.83 -9.31
C HIS A 173 13.32 -3.46 -9.85
N LYS A 174 14.08 -4.41 -10.41
CA LYS A 174 15.36 -4.14 -11.08
C LYS A 174 15.17 -3.66 -12.52
N LEU A 175 14.16 -4.18 -13.22
CA LEU A 175 13.81 -3.83 -14.60
C LEU A 175 13.17 -2.44 -14.69
N ALA A 176 12.22 -2.18 -13.81
CA ALA A 176 11.52 -0.92 -13.66
C ALA A 176 11.62 -0.50 -12.19
N PRO A 177 12.76 0.07 -11.76
CA PRO A 177 12.85 0.67 -10.44
C PRO A 177 11.72 1.68 -10.29
N ARG A 178 11.08 1.68 -9.12
CA ARG A 178 9.99 2.62 -8.82
C ARG A 178 10.43 4.03 -9.18
N GLN A 179 9.53 4.80 -9.79
CA GLN A 179 9.75 6.21 -10.09
C GLN A 179 10.43 6.90 -8.90
N ARG A 180 11.34 7.82 -9.20
CA ARG A 180 12.04 8.60 -8.16
C ARG A 180 10.96 9.16 -7.23
N ARG A 181 11.06 8.87 -5.93
CA ARG A 181 10.12 9.39 -4.92
C ARG A 181 10.09 10.91 -5.09
N GLU A 182 8.97 11.43 -5.59
CA GLU A 182 8.77 12.87 -5.69
C GLU A 182 8.70 13.43 -4.27
N ARG A 183 9.19 14.65 -4.12
CA ARG A 183 9.18 15.35 -2.84
C ARG A 183 7.72 15.64 -2.49
N VAL A 184 7.16 14.85 -1.58
CA VAL A 184 5.78 15.03 -1.09
C VAL A 184 5.77 16.29 -0.24
N SER A 185 5.44 17.43 -0.86
CA SER A 185 5.21 18.68 -0.12
C SER A 185 3.78 18.66 0.43
N VAL A 186 3.64 18.71 1.74
CA VAL A 186 2.32 18.81 2.37
C VAL A 186 1.81 20.24 2.17
N ARG A 187 0.60 20.36 1.59
CA ARG A 187 -0.07 21.64 1.40
C ARG A 187 -0.96 21.93 2.60
N SER A 188 -1.05 23.21 2.95
CA SER A 188 -2.08 23.72 3.86
C SER A 188 -3.46 23.48 3.27
N GLN A 189 -4.49 23.55 4.11
CA GLN A 189 -5.89 23.45 3.69
C GLN A 189 -6.29 24.59 2.72
N ASP A 190 -5.53 25.68 2.69
CA ASP A 190 -5.68 26.81 1.77
C ASP A 190 -4.84 26.66 0.48
N GLY A 191 -4.20 25.50 0.27
CA GLY A 191 -3.43 25.18 -0.94
C GLY A 191 -1.99 25.70 -0.98
N HIS A 192 -1.56 26.48 0.02
CA HIS A 192 -0.18 26.95 0.15
C HIS A 192 0.79 25.85 0.58
N PHE A 193 2.04 25.92 0.13
CA PHE A 193 3.10 25.02 0.59
C PHE A 193 3.46 25.36 2.05
N LEU A 194 3.41 24.36 2.94
CA LEU A 194 3.81 24.52 4.33
C LEU A 194 5.34 24.64 4.43
N ASP A 195 5.86 25.34 5.45
CA ASP A 195 7.29 25.35 5.73
C ASP A 195 7.77 23.99 6.28
N ASP A 196 9.09 23.77 6.36
CA ASP A 196 9.66 22.49 6.79
C ASP A 196 9.24 22.09 8.23
N LYS A 197 8.89 23.06 9.09
CA LYS A 197 8.47 22.81 10.48
C LYS A 197 6.99 22.42 10.53
N ALA A 198 6.14 23.18 9.86
CA ALA A 198 4.71 22.98 9.75
C ALA A 198 4.38 21.72 8.93
N GLN A 199 5.18 21.37 7.92
CA GLN A 199 5.08 20.07 7.23
C GLN A 199 5.33 18.93 8.21
N PHE A 200 6.41 18.99 8.99
CA PHE A 200 6.71 17.97 9.99
C PHE A 200 5.62 17.88 11.07
N GLU A 201 5.17 19.01 11.62
CA GLU A 201 4.11 19.04 12.64
C GLU A 201 2.79 18.49 12.10
N SER A 202 2.40 18.85 10.88
CA SER A 202 1.20 18.32 10.23
C SER A 202 1.27 16.80 10.00
N ILE A 203 2.41 16.31 9.52
CA ILE A 203 2.63 14.86 9.32
C ILE A 203 2.63 14.13 10.68
N LEU A 204 3.32 14.68 11.68
CA LEU A 204 3.37 14.10 13.02
C LEU A 204 1.98 14.08 13.66
N GLN A 205 1.20 15.15 13.52
CA GLN A 205 -0.16 15.23 14.05
C GLN A 205 -1.11 14.27 13.33
N TYR A 206 -0.98 14.11 12.01
CA TYR A 206 -1.72 13.09 11.26
C TYR A 206 -1.42 11.68 11.79
N PHE A 207 -0.14 11.33 11.91
CA PHE A 207 0.24 10.00 12.39
C PHE A 207 -0.10 9.78 13.86
N LYS A 208 0.00 10.81 14.71
CA LYS A 208 -0.50 10.77 16.08
C LYS A 208 -2.01 10.56 16.11
N GLY A 209 -2.78 11.30 15.33
CA GLY A 209 -4.24 11.08 15.26
C GLY A 209 -4.62 9.68 14.74
N ALA A 210 -3.84 9.13 13.81
CA ALA A 210 -4.11 7.82 13.22
C ALA A 210 -3.73 6.64 14.15
N PHE A 211 -2.65 6.76 14.91
CA PHE A 211 -2.06 5.64 15.65
C PHE A 211 -1.92 5.87 17.15
N ASP A 212 -1.79 7.11 17.62
CA ASP A 212 -1.61 7.43 19.02
C ASP A 212 -2.97 7.34 19.74
N SER A 213 -2.95 6.76 20.93
CA SER A 213 -4.09 6.70 21.84
C SER A 213 -3.51 6.90 23.23
N PRO A 214 -4.08 7.78 24.06
CA PRO A 214 -3.45 8.22 25.32
C PRO A 214 -3.33 7.13 26.40
N GLU A 215 -3.67 5.87 26.13
CA GLU A 215 -3.79 4.82 27.14
C GLU A 215 -2.76 3.69 27.02
N THR A 216 -1.94 3.57 28.05
CA THR A 216 -1.10 2.42 28.36
C THR A 216 -1.92 1.29 28.97
N PHE A 217 -1.73 0.04 28.51
CA PHE A 217 -2.27 -1.13 29.21
C PHE A 217 -1.45 -1.35 30.48
N GLN A 218 -2.12 -1.40 31.62
CA GLN A 218 -1.52 -1.88 32.85
C GLN A 218 -1.72 -3.39 32.89
N SER A 219 -0.61 -4.12 32.98
CA SER A 219 -0.65 -5.56 33.25
C SER A 219 -1.52 -5.79 34.49
N PRO A 220 -2.52 -6.69 34.45
CA PRO A 220 -3.15 -7.15 35.68
C PRO A 220 -2.07 -7.91 36.44
N VAL A 221 -1.38 -7.23 37.36
CA VAL A 221 -0.74 -7.90 38.47
C VAL A 221 -1.85 -8.70 39.13
N VAL A 222 -1.66 -10.01 39.25
CA VAL A 222 -2.58 -10.86 40.03
C VAL A 222 -2.48 -10.38 41.47
N SER A 223 -3.31 -9.42 41.81
CA SER A 223 -3.50 -8.87 43.14
C SER A 223 -4.96 -8.48 43.19
N THR A 224 -5.71 -9.43 43.71
CA THR A 224 -7.13 -9.36 44.02
C THR A 224 -7.48 -8.05 44.74
N ILE A 225 -8.72 -7.59 44.51
CA ILE A 225 -9.59 -6.78 45.39
C ILE A 225 -9.98 -5.36 44.88
N LEU A 226 -11.31 -5.20 44.78
CA LEU A 226 -12.19 -4.01 44.85
C LEU A 226 -12.51 -3.18 43.59
N GLU A 227 -13.76 -3.39 43.15
CA GLU A 227 -14.85 -2.40 43.00
C GLU A 227 -14.48 -0.95 42.65
N LEU A 228 -14.97 -0.47 41.49
CA LEU A 228 -15.86 0.71 41.38
C LEU A 228 -16.29 0.97 39.93
N SER A 229 -17.54 1.42 39.78
CA SER A 229 -18.19 1.79 38.52
C SER A 229 -17.67 3.12 37.94
N THR A 230 -17.32 3.12 36.66
CA THR A 230 -17.33 4.26 35.72
C THR A 230 -17.57 3.71 34.31
N ASP A 231 -18.73 3.08 34.12
CA ASP A 231 -19.03 2.10 33.07
C ASP A 231 -19.17 2.64 31.63
N GLU A 232 -19.01 3.94 31.37
CA GLU A 232 -19.24 4.50 30.03
C GLU A 232 -18.02 5.20 29.40
N LEU A 233 -16.98 5.53 30.18
CA LEU A 233 -15.78 6.18 29.64
C LEU A 233 -14.62 5.19 29.41
N ALA A 234 -14.44 4.18 30.27
CA ALA A 234 -13.43 3.12 30.08
C ALA A 234 -13.80 2.17 28.91
N THR A 235 -15.09 2.02 28.65
CA THR A 235 -15.64 1.03 27.71
C THR A 235 -15.35 1.36 26.25
N ALA A 236 -15.09 2.62 25.91
CA ALA A 236 -14.70 3.04 24.55
C ALA A 236 -13.19 2.96 24.29
N ILE A 237 -12.37 3.04 25.35
CA ILE A 237 -10.92 3.28 25.21
C ILE A 237 -10.09 1.97 25.28
N ALA A 238 -10.67 0.88 25.80
CA ALA A 238 -10.11 -0.48 25.82
C ALA A 238 -10.45 -1.38 24.60
N GLN A 239 -11.20 -0.89 23.60
CA GLN A 239 -11.89 -1.76 22.63
C GLN A 239 -10.99 -2.50 21.61
N PHE A 240 -9.87 -1.91 21.17
CA PHE A 240 -8.98 -2.59 20.20
C PHE A 240 -8.11 -3.68 20.85
N LYS A 241 -7.61 -3.42 22.07
CA LYS A 241 -6.78 -4.38 22.83
C LYS A 241 -7.60 -5.59 23.29
N THR A 242 -8.85 -5.37 23.71
CA THR A 242 -9.80 -6.45 24.02
C THR A 242 -10.16 -7.24 22.77
N THR A 243 -10.28 -6.60 21.61
CA THR A 243 -10.60 -7.28 20.36
C THR A 243 -9.46 -8.17 19.86
N LEU A 244 -8.20 -7.69 19.90
CA LEU A 244 -7.06 -8.53 19.53
C LEU A 244 -6.91 -9.72 20.49
N LEU A 245 -7.07 -9.50 21.79
CA LEU A 245 -7.07 -10.58 22.79
C LEU A 245 -8.19 -11.60 22.51
N LYS A 246 -9.43 -11.15 22.28
CA LYS A 246 -10.57 -12.01 21.90
C LYS A 246 -10.27 -12.82 20.64
N SER A 247 -9.61 -12.20 19.65
CA SER A 247 -9.24 -12.86 18.40
C SER A 247 -8.19 -13.95 18.63
N LEU A 248 -7.20 -13.71 19.49
CA LEU A 248 -6.19 -14.69 19.86
C LEU A 248 -6.77 -15.84 20.70
N GLN A 249 -7.67 -15.52 21.63
CA GLN A 249 -8.40 -16.51 22.44
C GLN A 249 -9.30 -17.39 21.57
N HIS A 250 -10.04 -16.79 20.64
CA HIS A 250 -10.87 -17.51 19.68
C HIS A 250 -10.05 -18.47 18.80
N ALA A 251 -8.83 -18.07 18.44
CA ALA A 251 -7.88 -18.90 17.70
C ALA A 251 -7.18 -19.98 18.54
N GLY A 252 -7.42 -20.04 19.85
CA GLY A 252 -6.79 -21.01 20.75
C GLY A 252 -5.30 -20.80 20.97
N VAL A 253 -4.80 -19.57 20.81
CA VAL A 253 -3.39 -19.24 21.06
C VAL A 253 -3.07 -19.42 22.55
N SER A 254 -1.89 -19.94 22.90
CA SER A 254 -1.55 -20.14 24.32
C SER A 254 -1.45 -18.81 25.10
N PRO A 255 -1.78 -18.77 26.40
CA PRO A 255 -1.74 -17.55 27.20
C PRO A 255 -0.38 -16.84 27.20
N GLU A 256 0.70 -17.61 27.17
CA GLU A 256 2.08 -17.09 27.15
C GLU A 256 2.37 -16.36 25.84
N LEU A 257 1.93 -16.92 24.72
CA LEU A 257 2.11 -16.30 23.41
C LEU A 257 1.18 -15.10 23.22
N GLN A 258 -0.04 -15.15 23.77
CA GLN A 258 -0.94 -14.00 23.83
C GLN A 258 -0.27 -12.81 24.53
N TYR A 259 0.33 -13.06 25.70
CA TYR A 259 1.04 -12.04 26.47
C TYR A 259 2.18 -11.40 25.66
N ILE A 260 3.07 -12.22 25.09
CA ILE A 260 4.21 -11.72 24.31
C ILE A 260 3.74 -10.88 23.12
N LEU A 261 2.70 -11.33 22.39
CA LEU A 261 2.18 -10.63 21.23
C LEU A 261 1.55 -9.28 21.58
N LEU A 262 0.81 -9.22 22.69
CA LEU A 262 0.19 -7.99 23.19
C LEU A 262 1.25 -7.00 23.70
N GLU A 263 2.22 -7.48 24.46
CA GLU A 263 3.32 -6.66 24.99
C GLU A 263 4.17 -6.06 23.86
N LEU A 264 4.50 -6.86 22.84
CA LEU A 264 5.21 -6.40 21.64
C LEU A 264 4.46 -5.30 20.88
N HIS A 265 3.12 -5.39 20.83
CA HIS A 265 2.31 -4.37 20.16
C HIS A 265 2.24 -3.08 21.00
N GLN A 266 2.11 -3.20 22.32
CA GLN A 266 2.01 -2.06 23.23
C GLN A 266 3.30 -1.26 23.35
N GLN A 267 4.44 -1.94 23.44
CA GLN A 267 5.73 -1.27 23.57
C GLN A 267 6.22 -0.67 22.25
N CYS A 268 5.49 -0.87 21.15
CA CYS A 268 5.86 -0.36 19.84
C CYS A 268 5.79 1.18 19.79
N GLN A 269 6.91 1.79 19.42
CA GLN A 269 7.00 3.22 19.12
C GLN A 269 7.34 3.41 17.65
N TYR A 270 6.88 4.50 17.05
CA TYR A 270 7.29 4.94 15.72
C TYR A 270 8.20 6.14 15.85
N GLU A 271 9.27 6.15 15.05
CA GLU A 271 10.12 7.30 14.82
C GLU A 271 9.80 7.81 13.43
N LEU A 272 9.27 9.03 13.39
CA LEU A 272 9.01 9.77 12.17
C LEU A 272 10.23 10.64 11.90
N THR A 273 10.87 10.41 10.76
CA THR A 273 11.89 11.31 10.24
C THR A 273 11.36 11.98 8.98
N HIS A 274 11.37 13.31 8.96
CA HIS A 274 11.05 14.09 7.78
C HIS A 274 12.00 15.28 7.70
N LEU A 275 12.76 15.37 6.60
CA LEU A 275 13.85 16.32 6.42
C LEU A 275 14.87 16.20 7.56
N LYS A 276 15.17 17.31 8.26
CA LYS A 276 16.10 17.35 9.41
C LYS A 276 15.41 17.19 10.77
N ARG A 277 14.12 16.84 10.78
CA ARG A 277 13.31 16.75 12.01
C ARG A 277 12.95 15.30 12.31
N ARG A 278 13.00 14.98 13.60
CA ARG A 278 12.65 13.67 14.15
C ARG A 278 11.62 13.84 15.24
N GLY A 279 10.70 12.90 15.33
CA GLY A 279 9.73 12.82 16.41
C GLY A 279 9.30 11.39 16.63
N THR A 280 8.79 11.11 17.82
CA THR A 280 8.32 9.77 18.18
C THR A 280 6.86 9.81 18.62
N PHE A 281 6.15 8.71 18.41
CA PHE A 281 4.81 8.48 18.93
C PHE A 281 4.60 6.99 19.21
N ARG A 282 3.64 6.65 20.07
CA ARG A 282 3.35 5.25 20.44
C ARG A 282 2.29 4.65 19.52
N LEU A 283 2.34 3.34 19.30
CA LEU A 283 1.25 2.60 18.66
C LEU A 283 0.16 2.34 19.70
N GLY A 284 -0.85 3.20 19.74
CA GLY A 284 -2.04 3.07 20.58
C GLY A 284 -3.18 2.28 19.93
N ARG A 285 -3.29 2.30 18.60
CA ARG A 285 -4.37 1.64 17.82
C ARG A 285 -3.84 0.98 16.54
N GLY A 286 -4.48 -0.10 16.13
CA GLY A 286 -4.12 -0.84 14.91
C GLY A 286 -2.95 -1.80 15.11
N VAL A 287 -2.52 -2.44 14.02
CA VAL A 287 -1.38 -3.36 14.00
C VAL A 287 -0.14 -2.68 13.42
N ARG A 288 1.05 -3.12 13.84
CA ARG A 288 2.33 -2.54 13.39
C ARG A 288 2.53 -2.73 11.89
N GLN A 289 2.58 -1.64 11.12
CA GLN A 289 2.85 -1.72 9.68
C GLN A 289 4.29 -2.15 9.41
N GLY A 290 4.47 -3.08 8.47
CA GLY A 290 5.78 -3.67 8.14
C GLY A 290 6.29 -4.72 9.13
N CYS A 291 5.50 -5.08 10.15
CA CYS A 291 5.77 -6.21 11.03
C CYS A 291 5.42 -7.53 10.34
N ALA A 292 6.24 -8.57 10.52
CA ALA A 292 5.99 -9.89 9.95
C ALA A 292 4.76 -10.60 10.56
N VAL A 293 4.41 -10.28 11.81
CA VAL A 293 3.33 -10.92 12.56
C VAL A 293 2.00 -10.20 12.36
N SER A 294 2.01 -8.90 12.05
CA SER A 294 0.81 -8.09 11.95
C SER A 294 -0.20 -8.54 10.87
N PRO A 295 0.20 -9.02 9.68
CA PRO A 295 -0.76 -9.60 8.71
C PRO A 295 -1.51 -10.81 9.28
N LEU A 296 -0.82 -11.66 10.04
CA LEU A 296 -1.42 -12.83 10.69
C LEU A 296 -2.40 -12.39 11.78
N LEU A 297 -2.02 -11.44 12.63
CA LEU A 297 -2.91 -10.91 13.68
C LEU A 297 -4.18 -10.30 13.11
N TYR A 298 -4.06 -9.56 12.00
CA TYR A 298 -5.21 -9.02 11.31
C TYR A 298 -6.10 -10.13 10.70
N SER A 299 -5.48 -11.21 10.21
CA SER A 299 -6.22 -12.38 9.71
C SER A 299 -6.98 -13.08 10.84
N LEU A 300 -6.36 -13.26 12.02
CA LEU A 300 -7.03 -13.82 13.21
C LEU A 300 -8.21 -12.96 13.65
N PHE A 301 -8.03 -11.64 13.64
CA PHE A 301 -9.12 -10.70 13.87
C PHE A 301 -10.26 -10.88 12.86
N THR A 302 -9.94 -11.02 11.57
CA THR A 302 -10.94 -11.21 10.51
C THR A 302 -11.71 -12.52 10.72
N VAL A 303 -11.04 -13.60 11.13
CA VAL A 303 -11.69 -14.89 11.45
C VAL A 303 -12.66 -14.73 12.61
N TRP A 304 -12.22 -14.13 13.72
CA TRP A 304 -13.09 -13.86 14.87
C TRP A 304 -14.28 -12.96 14.50
N LEU A 305 -14.04 -11.91 13.71
CA LEU A 305 -15.08 -10.99 13.23
C LEU A 305 -16.15 -11.74 12.40
N LEU A 306 -15.74 -12.63 11.50
CA LEU A 306 -16.65 -13.44 10.69
C LEU A 306 -17.45 -14.44 11.53
N ALA A 307 -16.84 -15.02 12.57
CA ALA A 307 -17.51 -15.92 13.51
C ALA A 307 -18.60 -15.18 14.31
N GLU A 308 -18.26 -14.02 14.89
CA GLU A 308 -19.23 -13.17 15.61
C GLU A 308 -20.34 -12.64 14.69
N LEU A 309 -20.00 -12.31 13.44
CA LEU A 309 -20.98 -11.92 12.45
C LEU A 309 -21.95 -13.06 12.14
N GLY A 310 -21.46 -14.29 12.01
CA GLY A 310 -22.28 -15.48 11.82
C GLY A 310 -23.25 -15.71 12.99
N ASN A 311 -22.77 -15.54 14.22
CA ASN A 311 -23.57 -15.71 15.45
C ASN A 311 -24.68 -14.64 15.58
N THR A 312 -24.41 -13.41 15.14
CA THR A 312 -25.36 -12.29 15.24
C THR A 312 -26.32 -12.18 14.06
N THR A 313 -26.03 -12.84 12.94
CA THR A 313 -26.83 -12.79 11.72
C THR A 313 -27.28 -14.19 11.28
N ASP A 314 -26.59 -14.78 10.32
CA ASP A 314 -26.75 -16.15 9.86
C ASP A 314 -25.38 -16.70 9.46
N VAL A 315 -24.99 -17.82 10.06
CA VAL A 315 -23.69 -18.48 9.82
C VAL A 315 -23.52 -18.84 8.35
N SER A 316 -24.61 -19.30 7.71
CA SER A 316 -24.56 -19.79 6.34
C SER A 316 -24.41 -18.66 5.31
N TRP A 317 -24.95 -17.47 5.61
CA TRP A 317 -24.76 -16.24 4.85
C TRP A 317 -23.36 -15.70 5.05
N ALA A 318 -22.87 -15.61 6.30
CA ALA A 318 -21.52 -15.12 6.59
C ALA A 318 -20.46 -15.95 5.85
N GLN A 319 -20.60 -17.28 5.83
CA GLN A 319 -19.66 -18.18 5.13
C GLN A 319 -19.73 -18.10 3.60
N ARG A 320 -20.92 -17.84 3.01
CA ARG A 320 -21.12 -17.95 1.56
C ARG A 320 -21.17 -16.62 0.82
N GLN A 321 -21.46 -15.53 1.53
CA GLN A 321 -21.78 -14.23 0.93
C GLN A 321 -20.91 -13.09 1.47
N VAL A 322 -20.10 -13.34 2.51
CA VAL A 322 -19.15 -12.35 3.03
C VAL A 322 -17.74 -12.80 2.66
N THR A 323 -16.95 -11.88 2.12
CA THR A 323 -15.55 -12.10 1.76
C THR A 323 -14.74 -10.92 2.26
N CYS A 324 -13.74 -11.18 3.08
CA CYS A 324 -12.87 -10.16 3.63
C CYS A 324 -11.44 -10.41 3.15
N PHE A 325 -10.79 -9.37 2.65
CA PHE A 325 -9.38 -9.37 2.30
C PHE A 325 -8.74 -8.11 2.89
N ALA A 326 -7.95 -8.28 3.95
CA ALA A 326 -7.44 -7.16 4.72
C ALA A 326 -8.57 -6.19 5.13
N ASP A 327 -8.43 -4.90 4.88
CA ASP A 327 -9.45 -3.88 5.18
C ASP A 327 -10.63 -3.87 4.18
N ASP A 328 -10.49 -4.50 3.02
CA ASP A 328 -11.56 -4.60 2.03
C ASP A 328 -12.52 -5.75 2.37
N SER A 329 -13.80 -5.41 2.54
CA SER A 329 -14.86 -6.38 2.81
C SER A 329 -15.96 -6.29 1.76
N HIS A 330 -16.33 -7.43 1.18
CA HIS A 330 -17.42 -7.57 0.23
C HIS A 330 -18.54 -8.40 0.85
N LEU A 331 -19.76 -7.85 0.83
CA LEU A 331 -20.96 -8.48 1.35
C LEU A 331 -21.99 -8.59 0.23
N ALA A 332 -22.55 -9.77 0.04
CA ALA A 332 -23.53 -10.05 -0.98
C ALA A 332 -24.87 -10.50 -0.38
N TRP A 333 -25.95 -10.18 -1.10
CA TRP A 333 -27.28 -10.65 -0.78
C TRP A 333 -28.01 -11.04 -2.04
N ARG A 334 -28.88 -12.04 -1.91
CA ARG A 334 -29.85 -12.40 -2.94
C ARG A 334 -31.23 -12.02 -2.41
N VAL A 335 -31.86 -11.06 -3.07
CA VAL A 335 -33.18 -10.54 -2.71
C VAL A 335 -34.17 -11.04 -3.75
N GLU A 336 -35.07 -11.94 -3.35
CA GLU A 336 -36.14 -12.48 -4.21
C GLU A 336 -37.51 -11.96 -3.78
N LYS A 337 -37.67 -11.66 -2.50
CA LYS A 337 -38.91 -11.15 -1.90
C LYS A 337 -38.64 -9.97 -0.97
N LEU A 338 -39.69 -9.20 -0.66
CA LEU A 338 -39.58 -7.99 0.16
C LEU A 338 -39.00 -8.29 1.56
N SER A 339 -39.35 -9.42 2.17
CA SER A 339 -38.82 -9.84 3.48
C SER A 339 -37.31 -10.06 3.49
N ASP A 340 -36.68 -10.27 2.33
CA ASP A 340 -35.22 -10.43 2.24
C ASP A 340 -34.52 -9.08 2.47
N LEU A 341 -35.19 -7.95 2.19
CA LEU A 341 -34.66 -6.62 2.50
C LEU A 341 -34.52 -6.40 4.00
N ASP A 342 -35.41 -6.96 4.81
CA ASP A 342 -35.28 -6.89 6.27
C ASP A 342 -34.02 -7.62 6.75
N PHE A 343 -33.67 -8.74 6.11
CA PHE A 343 -32.41 -9.43 6.38
C PHE A 343 -31.19 -8.62 5.91
N VAL A 344 -31.25 -7.96 4.75
CA VAL A 344 -30.20 -7.04 4.29
C VAL A 344 -29.96 -5.93 5.32
N CYS A 345 -31.02 -5.28 5.79
CA CYS A 345 -30.91 -4.21 6.78
C CYS A 345 -30.39 -4.70 8.13
N ARG A 346 -30.86 -5.85 8.62
CA ARG A 346 -30.38 -6.44 9.89
C ARG A 346 -28.90 -6.80 9.81
N SER A 347 -28.49 -7.48 8.74
CA SER A 347 -27.10 -7.91 8.55
C SER A 347 -26.14 -6.73 8.39
N LEU A 348 -26.49 -5.70 7.60
CA LEU A 348 -25.71 -4.47 7.51
C LEU A 348 -25.54 -3.78 8.87
N ARG A 349 -26.61 -3.66 9.66
CA ARG A 349 -26.53 -3.08 11.00
C ARG A 349 -25.62 -3.90 11.92
N ALA A 350 -25.70 -5.23 11.85
CA ALA A 350 -24.84 -6.10 12.65
C ALA A 350 -23.36 -5.90 12.29
N VAL A 351 -23.02 -5.85 11.00
CA VAL A 351 -21.64 -5.60 10.52
C VAL A 351 -21.13 -4.26 11.03
N PHE A 352 -21.90 -3.19 10.88
CA PHE A 352 -21.48 -1.85 11.30
C PHE A 352 -21.32 -1.75 12.82
N ARG A 353 -22.21 -2.38 13.59
CA ARG A 353 -22.10 -2.44 15.05
C ARG A 353 -20.87 -3.22 15.48
N LEU A 354 -20.62 -4.37 14.87
CA LEU A 354 -19.48 -5.21 15.21
C LEU A 354 -18.16 -4.52 14.88
N LEU A 355 -18.02 -3.96 13.68
CA LEU A 355 -16.85 -3.17 13.29
C LEU A 355 -16.62 -2.00 14.25
N ARG A 356 -17.67 -1.25 14.59
CA ARG A 356 -17.56 -0.12 15.52
C ARG A 356 -17.19 -0.56 16.94
N ALA A 357 -17.78 -1.65 17.42
CA ALA A 357 -17.45 -2.23 18.73
C ALA A 357 -16.00 -2.76 18.79
N SER A 358 -15.43 -3.15 17.65
CA SER A 358 -14.03 -3.52 17.49
C SER A 358 -13.08 -2.33 17.32
N GLY A 359 -13.58 -1.08 17.39
CA GLY A 359 -12.79 0.13 17.20
C GLY A 359 -12.46 0.46 15.74
N MET A 360 -13.14 -0.15 14.77
CA MET A 360 -12.98 0.15 13.34
C MET A 360 -13.90 1.29 12.91
N THR A 361 -13.42 2.11 11.97
CA THR A 361 -14.20 3.20 11.35
C THR A 361 -14.37 2.92 9.87
N ILE A 362 -15.60 3.01 9.37
CA ILE A 362 -15.94 2.73 7.98
C ILE A 362 -15.69 4.00 7.14
N ASN A 363 -14.97 3.84 6.03
CA ASN A 363 -14.79 4.91 5.07
C ASN A 363 -15.99 4.95 4.11
N SER A 364 -16.87 5.93 4.27
CA SER A 364 -18.08 6.09 3.44
C SER A 364 -17.75 6.38 1.97
N ASP A 365 -16.64 7.05 1.69
CA ASP A 365 -16.27 7.44 0.32
C ASP A 365 -15.76 6.24 -0.50
N LYS A 366 -15.19 5.25 0.19
CA LYS A 366 -14.74 3.99 -0.41
C LYS A 366 -15.81 2.89 -0.38
N SER A 367 -16.85 3.05 0.45
CA SER A 367 -17.91 2.06 0.60
C SER A 367 -19.03 2.32 -0.40
N SER A 368 -19.41 1.32 -1.19
CA SER A 368 -20.51 1.44 -2.16
C SER A 368 -21.46 0.26 -2.09
N LEU A 369 -22.75 0.51 -2.26
CA LEU A 369 -23.78 -0.52 -2.40
C LEU A 369 -24.14 -0.65 -3.88
N VAL A 370 -23.78 -1.79 -4.48
CA VAL A 370 -24.05 -2.05 -5.90
C VAL A 370 -25.26 -2.96 -6.03
N LEU A 371 -26.33 -2.46 -6.66
CA LEU A 371 -27.55 -3.22 -6.93
C LEU A 371 -27.44 -3.92 -8.30
N GLY A 372 -27.17 -5.22 -8.27
CA GLY A 372 -27.13 -6.06 -9.47
C GLY A 372 -28.52 -6.58 -9.87
N LEU A 373 -29.18 -5.95 -10.84
CA LEU A 373 -30.38 -6.52 -11.48
C LEU A 373 -29.98 -7.72 -12.35
N ARG A 374 -30.58 -8.90 -12.13
CA ARG A 374 -30.31 -10.10 -12.95
C ARG A 374 -31.07 -10.08 -14.29
N GLY A 375 -30.36 -10.34 -15.39
CA GLY A 375 -30.88 -10.50 -16.76
C GLY A 375 -29.84 -10.11 -17.83
N ASN A 376 -29.81 -10.78 -18.98
CA ASN A 376 -28.84 -10.49 -20.06
C ASN A 376 -28.95 -9.04 -20.58
N SER A 377 -30.18 -8.54 -20.72
CA SER A 377 -30.44 -7.15 -21.09
C SER A 377 -30.03 -6.18 -19.98
N ALA A 378 -30.22 -6.53 -18.71
CA ALA A 378 -29.84 -5.70 -17.56
C ALA A 378 -28.31 -5.58 -17.41
N ARG A 379 -27.55 -6.66 -17.60
CA ARG A 379 -26.08 -6.64 -17.61
C ARG A 379 -25.51 -5.76 -18.72
N ARG A 380 -26.03 -5.92 -19.95
CA ARG A 380 -25.61 -5.12 -21.11
C ARG A 380 -25.98 -3.65 -20.94
N THR A 381 -27.14 -3.38 -20.34
CA THR A 381 -27.58 -2.03 -20.00
C THR A 381 -26.67 -1.38 -18.96
N CYS A 382 -26.32 -2.12 -17.89
CA CYS A 382 -25.40 -1.65 -16.86
C CYS A 382 -24.00 -1.34 -17.43
N LEU A 383 -23.45 -2.25 -18.25
CA LEU A 383 -22.17 -2.04 -18.93
C LEU A 383 -22.21 -0.83 -19.87
N TYR A 384 -23.29 -0.66 -20.64
CA TYR A 384 -23.46 0.53 -21.47
C TYR A 384 -23.51 1.82 -20.64
N GLN A 385 -24.25 1.83 -19.53
CA GLN A 385 -24.32 2.99 -18.65
C GLN A 385 -22.96 3.34 -18.01
N ALA A 386 -22.23 2.33 -17.55
CA ALA A 386 -20.96 2.49 -16.84
C ALA A 386 -19.79 2.85 -17.74
N CYS A 387 -19.75 2.33 -18.97
CA CYS A 387 -18.60 2.47 -19.87
C CYS A 387 -18.85 3.41 -21.04
N VAL A 388 -20.02 3.33 -21.69
CA VAL A 388 -20.27 4.10 -22.92
C VAL A 388 -20.94 5.43 -22.58
N ARG A 389 -22.01 5.39 -21.78
CA ARG A 389 -22.77 6.60 -21.43
C ARG A 389 -21.97 7.55 -20.54
N SER A 390 -21.16 7.02 -19.62
CA SER A 390 -20.25 7.83 -18.80
C SER A 390 -19.21 8.56 -19.66
N THR A 391 -18.64 7.90 -20.67
CA THR A 391 -17.69 8.50 -21.61
C THR A 391 -18.37 9.51 -22.54
N LEU A 392 -19.57 9.22 -23.03
CA LEU A 392 -20.36 10.16 -23.84
C LEU A 392 -20.69 11.44 -23.06
N LEU A 393 -20.94 11.34 -21.75
CA LEU A 393 -21.26 12.48 -20.89
C LEU A 393 -20.03 13.14 -20.27
N TYR A 394 -18.84 12.55 -20.42
CA TYR A 394 -17.62 13.02 -19.81
C TYR A 394 -17.24 14.40 -20.37
N GLY A 395 -16.94 15.35 -19.48
CA GLY A 395 -16.56 16.71 -19.85
C GLY A 395 -17.69 17.61 -20.39
N LEU A 396 -18.83 17.06 -20.81
CA LEU A 396 -19.94 17.85 -21.36
C LEU A 396 -20.54 18.84 -20.35
N HIS A 397 -20.58 18.44 -19.08
CA HIS A 397 -21.01 19.30 -17.96
C HIS A 397 -20.00 20.42 -17.62
N ALA A 398 -18.84 20.47 -18.28
CA ALA A 398 -17.82 21.49 -18.09
C ALA A 398 -17.65 22.42 -19.31
N VAL A 399 -17.85 21.89 -20.53
CA VAL A 399 -17.67 22.64 -21.78
C VAL A 399 -18.97 23.34 -22.24
N GLY A 400 -20.12 22.92 -21.71
CA GLY A 400 -21.44 23.39 -22.15
C GLY A 400 -21.94 22.59 -23.35
N VAL A 401 -23.26 22.56 -23.53
CA VAL A 401 -23.93 21.75 -24.56
C VAL A 401 -24.99 22.59 -25.26
N SER A 402 -25.07 22.54 -26.58
CA SER A 402 -26.12 23.20 -27.37
C SER A 402 -27.36 22.32 -27.51
N GLY A 403 -28.53 22.91 -27.80
CA GLY A 403 -29.78 22.16 -27.98
C GLY A 403 -29.69 21.05 -29.02
N VAL A 404 -29.05 21.32 -30.17
CA VAL A 404 -28.81 20.34 -31.23
C VAL A 404 -27.98 19.14 -30.74
N MET A 405 -27.00 19.40 -29.88
CA MET A 405 -26.14 18.35 -29.32
C MET A 405 -26.88 17.51 -28.27
N ILE A 406 -27.83 18.09 -27.53
CA ILE A 406 -28.74 17.35 -26.64
C ILE A 406 -29.61 16.40 -27.47
N ASP A 407 -30.21 16.87 -28.56
CA ASP A 407 -31.06 16.03 -29.41
C ASP A 407 -30.28 14.87 -30.05
N GLN A 408 -29.05 15.12 -30.50
CA GLN A 408 -28.16 14.09 -31.02
C GLN A 408 -27.78 13.06 -29.96
N LEU A 409 -27.53 13.51 -28.72
CA LEU A 409 -27.21 12.64 -27.59
C LEU A 409 -28.41 11.76 -27.23
N GLU A 410 -29.61 12.33 -27.18
CA GLU A 410 -30.87 11.61 -26.94
C GLU A 410 -31.15 10.56 -28.02
N ALA A 411 -30.96 10.91 -29.29
CA ALA A 411 -31.14 9.99 -30.41
C ALA A 411 -30.12 8.85 -30.42
N THR A 412 -28.85 9.18 -30.15
CA THR A 412 -27.75 8.21 -30.10
C THR A 412 -27.93 7.23 -28.94
N ASP A 413 -28.28 7.73 -27.76
CA ASP A 413 -28.59 6.91 -26.58
C ASP A 413 -29.77 5.97 -26.85
N ALA A 414 -30.86 6.49 -27.43
CA ALA A 414 -32.01 5.69 -27.79
C ALA A 414 -31.67 4.56 -28.78
N LYS A 415 -30.79 4.82 -29.76
CA LYS A 415 -30.32 3.80 -30.72
C LYS A 415 -29.59 2.66 -30.01
N TYR A 416 -28.65 2.99 -29.11
CA TYR A 416 -27.90 1.97 -28.36
C TYR A 416 -28.81 1.17 -27.41
N LEU A 417 -29.69 1.84 -26.68
CA LEU A 417 -30.63 1.18 -25.76
C LEU A 417 -31.58 0.23 -26.50
N ARG A 418 -32.08 0.62 -27.68
CA ARG A 418 -32.91 -0.26 -28.52
C ARG A 418 -32.16 -1.49 -29.00
N GLY A 419 -30.89 -1.35 -29.39
CA GLY A 419 -30.03 -2.47 -29.76
C GLY A 419 -29.78 -3.43 -28.60
N ILE A 420 -29.51 -2.89 -27.40
CA ILE A 420 -29.27 -3.68 -26.18
C ILE A 420 -30.53 -4.43 -25.74
N ALA A 421 -31.69 -3.76 -25.79
CA ALA A 421 -32.97 -4.32 -25.37
C ALA A 421 -33.68 -5.13 -26.47
N ARG A 422 -33.09 -5.25 -27.67
CA ARG A 422 -33.70 -5.87 -28.86
C ARG A 422 -35.11 -5.33 -29.14
N SER A 423 -35.29 -4.02 -29.04
CA SER A 423 -36.57 -3.33 -29.25
C SER A 423 -36.47 -2.30 -30.38
N PRO A 424 -36.40 -2.73 -31.66
CA PRO A 424 -36.39 -1.80 -32.77
C PRO A 424 -37.77 -1.14 -32.95
N ALA A 425 -37.78 0.19 -33.08
CA ALA A 425 -39.01 1.00 -33.05
C ALA A 425 -40.04 0.60 -34.12
N HIS A 426 -39.58 0.10 -35.28
CA HIS A 426 -40.45 -0.33 -36.38
C HIS A 426 -41.12 -1.70 -36.18
N LEU A 427 -40.66 -2.50 -35.21
CA LEU A 427 -41.28 -3.81 -34.88
C LEU A 427 -42.07 -3.73 -33.57
N THR A 428 -41.53 -3.07 -32.56
CA THR A 428 -42.14 -3.05 -31.22
C THR A 428 -43.10 -1.89 -31.02
N HIS A 429 -43.07 -0.89 -31.91
CA HIS A 429 -43.78 0.39 -31.76
C HIS A 429 -43.56 1.06 -30.38
N GLU A 430 -42.48 0.67 -29.69
CA GLU A 430 -42.17 1.15 -28.35
C GLU A 430 -41.52 2.54 -28.44
N THR A 431 -42.17 3.53 -27.83
CA THR A 431 -41.63 4.90 -27.74
C THR A 431 -40.34 4.90 -26.91
N THR A 432 -39.43 5.84 -27.18
CA THR A 432 -38.16 5.94 -26.45
C THR A 432 -38.39 6.15 -24.94
N VAL A 433 -39.43 6.89 -24.59
CA VAL A 433 -39.84 7.12 -23.19
C VAL A 433 -40.32 5.82 -22.53
N ALA A 434 -41.14 5.03 -23.22
CA ALA A 434 -41.59 3.74 -22.72
C ALA A 434 -40.42 2.75 -22.52
N LEU A 435 -39.51 2.68 -23.49
CA LEU A 435 -38.29 1.86 -23.41
C LEU A 435 -37.44 2.23 -22.19
N ARG A 436 -37.21 3.52 -21.96
CA ARG A 436 -36.45 4.01 -20.80
C ARG A 436 -37.12 3.67 -19.48
N ARG A 437 -38.44 3.82 -19.39
CA ARG A 437 -39.23 3.44 -18.21
C ARG A 437 -39.11 1.93 -17.94
N ARG A 438 -39.19 1.10 -18.98
CA ARG A 438 -39.03 -0.37 -18.87
C ARG A 438 -37.63 -0.78 -18.42
N LEU A 439 -36.59 -0.15 -18.95
CA LEU A 439 -35.20 -0.41 -18.58
C LEU A 439 -34.77 0.30 -17.27
N ARG A 440 -35.63 1.14 -16.69
CA ARG A 440 -35.35 1.98 -15.52
C ARG A 440 -34.12 2.89 -15.71
N ILE A 441 -34.02 3.53 -16.87
CA ILE A 441 -32.90 4.42 -17.24
C ILE A 441 -33.41 5.85 -17.40
N CYS A 442 -32.76 6.80 -16.74
CA CYS A 442 -33.00 8.24 -16.95
C CYS A 442 -32.46 8.71 -18.31
N SER A 443 -33.02 9.78 -18.85
CA SER A 443 -32.54 10.36 -20.11
C SER A 443 -31.10 10.90 -19.95
N PRO A 444 -30.29 10.94 -21.02
CA PRO A 444 -28.99 11.62 -21.01
C PRO A 444 -29.08 13.07 -20.51
N THR A 445 -30.15 13.78 -20.88
CA THR A 445 -30.39 15.16 -20.41
C THR A 445 -30.58 15.22 -18.90
N GLU A 446 -31.43 14.34 -18.33
CA GLU A 446 -31.63 14.24 -16.89
C GLU A 446 -30.34 13.86 -16.15
N ALA A 447 -29.57 12.92 -16.71
CA ALA A 447 -28.29 12.51 -16.15
C ALA A 447 -27.27 13.67 -16.13
N LEU A 448 -27.22 14.46 -17.21
CA LEU A 448 -26.37 15.65 -17.29
C LEU A 448 -26.80 16.72 -16.28
N CYS A 449 -28.10 16.97 -16.15
CA CYS A 449 -28.65 17.87 -15.13
C CYS A 449 -28.30 17.41 -13.72
N GLN A 450 -28.34 16.11 -13.42
CA GLN A 450 -27.93 15.57 -12.12
C GLN A 450 -26.43 15.77 -11.87
N LEU A 451 -25.57 15.57 -12.87
CA LEU A 451 -24.13 15.84 -12.77
C LEU A 451 -23.85 17.33 -12.51
N LEU A 452 -24.56 18.23 -13.20
CA LEU A 452 -24.47 19.68 -12.97
C LEU A 452 -24.94 20.06 -11.56
N LYS A 453 -26.09 19.54 -11.10
CA LYS A 453 -26.60 19.78 -9.74
C LYS A 453 -25.60 19.31 -8.67
N ARG A 454 -25.01 18.12 -8.84
CA ARG A 454 -23.97 17.61 -7.94
C ARG A 454 -22.74 18.51 -7.90
N ARG A 455 -22.33 19.05 -9.05
CA ARG A 455 -21.20 20.00 -9.13
C ARG A 455 -21.51 21.32 -8.44
N ILE A 456 -22.72 21.85 -8.61
CA ILE A 456 -23.17 23.07 -7.93
C ILE A 456 -23.20 22.84 -6.41
N LEU A 457 -23.79 21.73 -5.95
CA LEU A 457 -23.83 21.38 -4.53
C LEU A 457 -22.43 21.22 -3.94
N ARG A 458 -21.50 20.61 -4.68
CA ARG A 458 -20.09 20.48 -4.27
C ARG A 458 -19.42 21.86 -4.14
N SER A 459 -19.63 22.73 -5.12
CA SER A 459 -19.11 24.10 -5.08
C SER A 459 -19.72 24.92 -3.93
N GLN A 460 -20.99 24.70 -3.60
CA GLN A 460 -21.66 25.35 -2.47
C GLN A 460 -21.21 24.80 -1.12
N GLN A 461 -20.95 23.49 -1.00
CA GLN A 461 -20.35 22.90 0.20
C GLN A 461 -18.91 23.37 0.41
N GLU A 462 -18.12 23.44 -0.66
CA GLU A 462 -16.75 23.98 -0.61
C GLU A 462 -16.77 25.47 -0.19
N ALA A 463 -17.72 26.25 -0.70
CA ALA A 463 -17.91 27.65 -0.28
C ALA A 463 -18.40 27.78 1.17
N ALA A 464 -19.37 26.97 1.61
CA ALA A 464 -19.91 27.01 2.98
C ALA A 464 -18.88 26.57 4.04
N VAL A 465 -18.02 25.60 3.72
CA VAL A 465 -16.88 25.22 4.58
C VAL A 465 -15.86 26.37 4.68
N CYS A 466 -15.69 27.15 3.60
CA CYS A 466 -14.83 28.33 3.59
C CYS A 466 -15.42 29.49 4.41
N ASP A 467 -16.74 29.74 4.30
CA ASP A 467 -17.43 30.78 5.08
C ASP A 467 -17.54 30.43 6.57
N MET A 468 -17.77 29.16 6.93
CA MET A 468 -17.81 28.71 8.33
C MET A 468 -16.44 28.88 9.00
N ARG A 469 -15.35 28.65 8.27
CA ARG A 469 -13.98 28.93 8.75
C ARG A 469 -13.70 30.42 8.92
N ARG A 470 -14.17 31.27 8.00
CA ARG A 470 -14.08 32.73 8.14
C ARG A 470 -14.87 33.26 9.33
N THR A 471 -16.06 32.70 9.58
CA THR A 471 -16.92 33.13 10.69
C THR A 471 -16.34 32.68 12.04
N LEU A 472 -15.72 31.50 12.11
CA LEU A 472 -14.98 31.04 13.31
C LEU A 472 -13.72 31.88 13.58
N LEU A 473 -13.02 32.34 12.54
CA LEU A 473 -11.86 33.26 12.66
C LEU A 473 -12.23 34.71 13.01
N LEU A 474 -13.51 35.07 13.00
CA LEU A 474 -14.02 36.39 13.40
C LEU A 474 -14.66 36.37 14.80
N ILE A 475 -14.82 35.19 15.40
CA ILE A 475 -15.38 34.99 16.75
C ILE A 475 -14.25 34.69 17.79
N GLU A 476 -13.03 34.41 17.33
CA GLU A 476 -11.79 34.58 18.11
C GLU A 476 -11.22 35.98 17.91
#